data_AF-A0A7D9LVL6-F1
#
_entry.id   AF-A0A7D9LVL6-F1
#
_cell.length_a   1.000
_cell.length_b   1.000
_cell.length_c   1.000
_cell.angle_alpha   90.00
_cell.angle_beta   90.00
_cell.angle_gamma   90.00
#
_symmetry.space_group_name_H-M   'P 1'
#
loop_
_entity.id
_entity.type
_entity.pdbx_description
1 polymer ?
#
loop_
_entity_poly.entity_id
_entity_poly.type
_entity_poly.pdbx_seq_one_letter_code
_entity_poly.pdbx_strand_id
1 'polypeptide(L)'
;MEKFGGGNSNTIVKGINSLFNESGPYQMSPEDYEGKLVSSTADGASVNTGKYNGVLTQLKRNRPWLLTIHCANHRIELAVKSAFDIPEFTAVEEFYKTNYYLLKNSGKLKSLLKECAASLGIHYYELPKIHGTRFVNHRRRGFKNLLNTWPVYTTTYEDAVANTGEFTPTTRAKISGLLKKFKSYSFLCILDVYLDLLEQIAPTSLVFEAESLMPYEVPVAVSRAVMQLNETKSGRRTSS
;
A
#
# COMPACT_ATOMS: atom_id res chain seq x y z
N MET A 1 -17.86 10.36 14.09
CA MET A 1 -18.76 10.01 12.97
C MET A 1 -20.21 10.42 13.21
N GLU A 2 -20.65 10.64 14.46
CA GLU A 2 -22.06 10.96 14.75
C GLU A 2 -22.52 12.39 14.39
N LYS A 3 -21.63 13.39 14.41
CA LYS A 3 -22.03 14.80 14.24
C LYS A 3 -22.62 15.17 12.87
N PHE A 4 -22.24 14.46 11.80
CA PHE A 4 -22.65 14.81 10.42
C PHE A 4 -23.26 13.65 9.63
N GLY A 5 -23.42 12.46 10.22
CA GLY A 5 -23.87 11.24 9.53
C GLY A 5 -22.75 10.50 8.77
N GLY A 6 -23.11 9.37 8.11
CA GLY A 6 -22.19 8.44 7.44
C GLY A 6 -21.34 9.04 6.30
N GLY A 7 -20.42 8.27 5.70
CA GLY A 7 -19.38 8.77 4.77
C GLY A 7 -19.80 9.02 3.31
N ASN A 8 -20.86 9.79 3.05
CA ASN A 8 -21.22 10.24 1.70
C ASN A 8 -20.70 11.67 1.43
N SER A 9 -20.79 12.12 0.18
CA SER A 9 -20.19 13.40 -0.22
C SER A 9 -20.81 14.62 0.47
N ASN A 10 -22.13 14.60 0.70
CA ASN A 10 -22.84 15.71 1.35
C ASN A 10 -22.42 15.88 2.81
N THR A 11 -22.27 14.77 3.53
CA THR A 11 -21.84 14.80 4.93
C THR A 11 -20.38 15.22 5.06
N ILE A 12 -19.52 14.80 4.12
CA ILE A 12 -18.12 15.24 4.06
C ILE A 12 -18.05 16.76 3.80
N VAL A 13 -18.80 17.29 2.82
CA VAL A 13 -18.82 18.74 2.55
C VAL A 13 -19.32 19.52 3.77
N LYS A 14 -20.38 19.06 4.43
CA LYS A 14 -20.85 19.66 5.69
C LYS A 14 -19.77 19.64 6.77
N GLY A 15 -19.05 18.52 6.91
CA GLY A 15 -17.91 18.40 7.81
C GLY A 15 -16.83 19.43 7.52
N ILE A 16 -16.37 19.53 6.25
CA ILE A 16 -15.36 20.50 5.82
C ILE A 16 -15.84 21.93 6.12
N ASN A 17 -17.05 22.30 5.70
CA ASN A 17 -17.58 23.64 5.94
C ASN A 17 -17.70 23.97 7.43
N SER A 18 -17.99 22.98 8.29
CA SER A 18 -18.05 23.18 9.74
C SER A 18 -16.69 23.42 10.39
N LEU A 19 -15.59 23.07 9.73
CA LEU A 19 -14.25 23.35 10.24
C LEU A 19 -13.88 24.83 10.09
N PHE A 20 -14.29 25.41 8.96
CA PHE A 20 -13.87 26.75 8.56
C PHE A 20 -14.90 27.83 8.82
N ASN A 21 -16.13 27.50 9.25
CA ASN A 21 -17.10 28.53 9.63
C ASN A 21 -16.72 29.23 10.94
N GLU A 22 -17.46 30.30 11.26
CA GLU A 22 -17.22 31.15 12.44
C GLU A 22 -17.28 30.40 13.78
N SER A 23 -18.08 29.32 13.85
CA SER A 23 -18.19 28.47 15.04
C SER A 23 -17.23 27.27 15.02
N GLY A 24 -16.40 27.18 13.99
CA GLY A 24 -15.43 26.11 13.77
C GLY A 24 -14.07 26.40 14.41
N PRO A 25 -13.16 25.42 14.44
CA PRO A 25 -11.81 25.59 14.99
C PRO A 25 -10.99 26.68 14.30
N TYR A 26 -11.24 26.97 13.01
CA TYR A 26 -10.49 27.99 12.27
C TYR A 26 -11.15 29.37 12.28
N GLN A 27 -12.39 29.49 12.76
CA GLN A 27 -13.10 30.77 12.97
C GLN A 27 -13.02 31.74 11.77
N MET A 28 -13.27 31.26 10.55
CA MET A 28 -13.24 32.13 9.36
C MET A 28 -14.66 32.62 9.03
N SER A 29 -14.77 33.85 8.53
CA SER A 29 -16.04 34.31 7.95
C SER A 29 -16.36 33.50 6.68
N PRO A 30 -17.64 33.38 6.30
CA PRO A 30 -18.03 32.74 5.05
C PRO A 30 -17.30 33.33 3.83
N GLU A 31 -17.15 34.64 3.75
CA GLU A 31 -16.48 35.34 2.65
C GLU A 31 -15.00 34.96 2.58
N ASP A 32 -14.34 34.89 3.74
CA ASP A 32 -12.94 34.54 3.83
C ASP A 32 -12.70 33.07 3.46
N TYR A 33 -13.49 32.14 4.00
CA TYR A 33 -13.34 30.73 3.65
C TYR A 33 -13.68 30.46 2.19
N GLU A 34 -14.75 31.05 1.67
CA GLU A 34 -15.13 30.86 0.28
C GLU A 34 -14.14 31.51 -0.69
N GLY A 35 -13.69 32.72 -0.40
CA GLY A 35 -12.78 33.50 -1.24
C GLY A 35 -11.33 33.04 -1.21
N LYS A 36 -10.84 32.50 -0.07
CA LYS A 36 -9.42 32.15 0.11
C LYS A 36 -9.08 30.69 -0.19
N LEU A 37 -10.07 29.81 -0.39
CA LEU A 37 -9.81 28.42 -0.76
C LEU A 37 -9.37 28.33 -2.23
N VAL A 38 -8.06 28.19 -2.45
CA VAL A 38 -7.47 28.17 -3.80
C VAL A 38 -7.38 26.77 -4.41
N SER A 39 -7.21 25.73 -3.59
CA SER A 39 -7.10 24.35 -4.07
C SER A 39 -7.64 23.33 -3.08
N SER A 40 -8.11 22.20 -3.59
CA SER A 40 -8.50 21.04 -2.79
C SER A 40 -8.06 19.76 -3.50
N THR A 41 -7.47 18.84 -2.74
CA THR A 41 -6.94 17.57 -3.24
C THR A 41 -7.65 16.42 -2.56
N ALA A 42 -8.08 15.42 -3.34
CA ALA A 42 -8.67 14.18 -2.81
C ALA A 42 -8.26 12.97 -3.64
N ASP A 43 -8.55 11.77 -3.13
CA ASP A 43 -8.45 10.55 -3.94
C ASP A 43 -9.47 10.54 -5.09
N GLY A 44 -9.35 9.55 -5.97
CA GLY A 44 -10.15 9.41 -7.18
C GLY A 44 -11.55 8.83 -6.97
N ALA A 45 -11.95 8.50 -5.73
CA ALA A 45 -13.21 7.82 -5.47
C ALA A 45 -14.41 8.68 -5.89
N SER A 46 -15.49 8.02 -6.33
CA SER A 46 -16.70 8.71 -6.82
C SER A 46 -17.32 9.67 -5.79
N VAL A 47 -17.16 9.37 -4.50
CA VAL A 47 -17.58 10.26 -3.40
C VAL A 47 -16.85 11.61 -3.44
N ASN A 48 -15.58 11.63 -3.87
CA ASN A 48 -14.75 12.83 -3.93
C ASN A 48 -14.81 13.52 -5.30
N THR A 49 -14.76 12.75 -6.38
CA THR A 49 -14.59 13.25 -7.76
C THR A 49 -15.85 13.15 -8.63
N GLY A 50 -16.96 12.63 -8.10
CA GLY A 50 -18.18 12.40 -8.85
C GLY A 50 -18.69 13.65 -9.58
N LYS A 51 -19.01 13.49 -10.87
CA LYS A 51 -19.37 14.58 -11.81
C LYS A 51 -20.42 15.55 -11.28
N TYR A 52 -21.43 15.04 -10.58
CA TYR A 52 -22.54 15.86 -10.08
C TYR A 52 -22.41 16.14 -8.58
N ASN A 53 -22.19 15.10 -7.77
CA ASN A 53 -22.28 15.20 -6.31
C ASN A 53 -20.97 14.87 -5.57
N GLY A 54 -19.83 14.78 -6.26
CA GLY A 54 -18.54 14.59 -5.58
C GLY A 54 -18.19 15.75 -4.65
N VAL A 55 -17.45 15.50 -3.57
CA VAL A 55 -17.00 16.54 -2.62
C VAL A 55 -16.32 17.70 -3.35
N LEU A 56 -15.34 17.41 -4.21
CA LEU A 56 -14.60 18.43 -4.96
C LEU A 56 -15.52 19.20 -5.93
N THR A 57 -16.45 18.49 -6.58
CA THR A 57 -17.47 19.10 -7.44
C THR A 57 -18.33 20.08 -6.65
N GLN A 58 -18.82 19.68 -5.48
CA GLN A 58 -19.65 20.52 -4.62
C GLN A 58 -18.89 21.75 -4.13
N LEU A 59 -17.63 21.60 -3.70
CA LEU A 59 -16.80 22.73 -3.27
C LEU A 59 -16.55 23.72 -4.41
N LYS A 60 -16.42 23.23 -5.65
CA LYS A 60 -16.16 24.06 -6.84
C LYS A 60 -17.40 24.79 -7.37
N ARG A 61 -18.63 24.34 -7.08
CA ARG A 61 -19.89 24.92 -7.61
C ARG A 61 -19.98 26.44 -7.45
N ASN A 62 -19.58 26.95 -6.29
CA ASN A 62 -19.62 28.39 -5.97
C ASN A 62 -18.23 29.03 -6.00
N ARG A 63 -17.20 28.29 -6.42
CA ARG A 63 -15.79 28.71 -6.39
C ARG A 63 -15.14 28.37 -7.75
N PRO A 64 -15.44 29.11 -8.82
CA PRO A 64 -14.94 28.79 -10.17
C PRO A 64 -13.41 28.77 -10.26
N TRP A 65 -12.72 29.53 -9.41
CA TRP A 65 -11.25 29.56 -9.30
C TRP A 65 -10.65 28.33 -8.58
N LEU A 66 -11.45 27.54 -7.86
CA LEU A 66 -10.95 26.42 -7.06
C LEU A 66 -10.30 25.35 -7.94
N LEU A 67 -9.02 25.10 -7.69
CA LEU A 67 -8.28 23.99 -8.30
C LEU A 67 -8.59 22.69 -7.58
N THR A 68 -9.21 21.75 -8.28
CA THR A 68 -9.51 20.41 -7.77
C THR A 68 -8.48 19.42 -8.30
N ILE A 69 -7.67 18.85 -7.41
CA ILE A 69 -6.52 18.02 -7.78
C ILE A 69 -6.79 16.57 -7.38
N HIS A 70 -6.59 15.64 -8.30
CA HIS A 70 -6.58 14.21 -8.00
C HIS A 70 -5.21 13.85 -7.40
N CYS A 71 -5.21 13.37 -6.16
CA CYS A 71 -4.02 13.00 -5.39
C CYS A 71 -3.02 12.18 -6.22
N ALA A 72 -1.80 12.71 -6.39
CA ALA A 72 -0.75 12.08 -7.18
C ALA A 72 -0.39 10.68 -6.66
N ASN A 73 -0.31 10.53 -5.33
CA ASN A 73 -0.04 9.25 -4.68
C ASN A 73 -1.13 8.21 -4.99
N HIS A 74 -2.41 8.60 -4.93
CA HIS A 74 -3.48 7.68 -5.28
C HIS A 74 -3.45 7.30 -6.78
N ARG A 75 -3.08 8.25 -7.66
CA ARG A 75 -2.96 7.98 -9.10
C ARG A 75 -1.87 6.96 -9.41
N ILE A 76 -0.69 7.05 -8.76
CA ILE A 76 0.36 6.05 -8.97
C ILE A 76 -0.07 4.68 -8.44
N GLU A 77 -0.77 4.60 -7.30
CA GLU A 77 -1.32 3.32 -6.81
C GLU A 77 -2.29 2.68 -7.80
N LEU A 78 -3.18 3.48 -8.39
CA LEU A 78 -4.11 2.98 -9.41
C LEU A 78 -3.36 2.48 -10.65
N ALA A 79 -2.36 3.23 -11.12
CA ALA A 79 -1.53 2.83 -12.25
C ALA A 79 -0.80 1.52 -11.99
N VAL A 80 -0.18 1.36 -10.81
CA VAL A 80 0.50 0.13 -10.40
C VAL A 80 -0.49 -1.02 -10.28
N LYS A 81 -1.64 -0.80 -9.63
CA LYS A 81 -2.67 -1.84 -9.50
C LYS A 81 -3.12 -2.34 -10.86
N SER A 82 -3.40 -1.45 -11.81
CA SER A 82 -3.79 -1.82 -13.16
C SER A 82 -2.67 -2.53 -13.92
N ALA A 83 -1.41 -2.10 -13.77
CA ALA A 83 -0.28 -2.72 -14.45
C ALA A 83 0.07 -4.11 -13.89
N PHE A 84 -0.18 -4.34 -12.61
CA PHE A 84 0.15 -5.58 -11.90
C PHE A 84 -1.03 -6.54 -11.75
N ASP A 85 -2.13 -6.28 -12.45
CA ASP A 85 -3.31 -7.15 -12.53
C ASP A 85 -3.04 -8.37 -13.43
N ILE A 86 -2.07 -9.20 -12.99
CA ILE A 86 -1.68 -10.45 -13.65
C ILE A 86 -1.77 -11.61 -12.66
N PRO A 87 -2.07 -12.85 -13.12
CA PRO A 87 -2.28 -14.00 -12.23
C PRO A 87 -1.10 -14.31 -11.32
N GLU A 88 0.13 -14.17 -11.82
CA GLU A 88 1.37 -14.47 -11.11
C GLU A 88 1.56 -13.54 -9.89
N PHE A 89 1.37 -12.24 -10.08
CA PHE A 89 1.48 -11.25 -9.00
C PHE A 89 0.31 -11.35 -8.02
N THR A 90 -0.89 -11.67 -8.53
CA THR A 90 -2.04 -11.95 -7.67
C THR A 90 -1.76 -13.14 -6.74
N ALA A 91 -1.17 -14.22 -7.27
CA ALA A 91 -0.78 -15.38 -6.46
C ALA A 91 0.27 -15.03 -5.38
N VAL A 92 1.20 -14.10 -5.66
CA VAL A 92 2.16 -13.59 -4.67
C VAL A 92 1.46 -12.80 -3.56
N GLU A 93 0.50 -11.94 -3.90
CA GLU A 93 -0.25 -11.17 -2.89
C GLU A 93 -1.12 -12.07 -2.00
N GLU A 94 -1.79 -13.07 -2.58
CA GLU A 94 -2.58 -14.06 -1.85
C GLU A 94 -1.72 -14.92 -0.92
N PHE A 95 -0.56 -15.36 -1.42
CA PHE A 95 0.44 -16.06 -0.62
C PHE A 95 0.86 -15.21 0.58
N TYR A 96 1.26 -13.96 0.35
CA TYR A 96 1.69 -13.06 1.41
C TYR A 96 0.58 -12.82 2.43
N LYS A 97 -0.65 -12.56 1.97
CA LYS A 97 -1.82 -12.34 2.82
C LYS A 97 -2.10 -13.56 3.70
N THR A 98 -2.03 -14.76 3.13
CA THR A 98 -2.23 -16.01 3.87
C THR A 98 -1.15 -16.19 4.93
N ASN A 99 0.11 -15.96 4.57
CA ASN A 99 1.23 -16.04 5.50
C ASN A 99 1.10 -15.02 6.64
N TYR A 100 0.81 -13.75 6.31
CA TYR A 100 0.60 -12.68 7.28
C TYR A 100 -0.49 -13.03 8.30
N TYR A 101 -1.66 -13.48 7.85
CA TYR A 101 -2.75 -13.81 8.77
C TYR A 101 -2.51 -15.08 9.58
N LEU A 102 -1.79 -16.06 9.01
CA LEU A 102 -1.36 -17.23 9.77
C LEU A 102 -0.49 -16.81 10.97
N LEU A 103 0.49 -15.95 10.76
CA LEU A 103 1.37 -15.45 11.83
C LEU A 103 0.65 -14.53 12.79
N LYS A 104 -0.22 -13.66 12.28
CA LYS A 104 -1.02 -12.76 13.11
C LYS A 104 -1.90 -13.55 14.09
N ASN A 105 -2.41 -14.71 13.67
CA ASN A 105 -3.33 -15.52 14.46
C ASN A 105 -2.63 -16.63 15.26
N SER A 106 -1.33 -16.85 15.07
CA SER A 106 -0.57 -17.92 15.75
C SER A 106 0.67 -17.36 16.44
N GLY A 107 0.52 -16.99 17.70
CA GLY A 107 1.64 -16.55 18.55
C GLY A 107 2.71 -17.63 18.70
N LYS A 108 2.30 -18.90 18.78
CA LYS A 108 3.21 -20.05 18.83
C LYS A 108 4.11 -20.14 17.59
N LEU A 109 3.52 -20.11 16.39
CA LEU A 109 4.30 -20.18 15.15
C LEU A 109 5.24 -18.97 15.00
N LYS A 110 4.81 -17.80 15.48
CA LYS A 110 5.66 -16.60 15.52
C LYS A 110 6.84 -16.76 16.48
N SER A 111 6.68 -17.44 17.62
CA SER A 111 7.77 -17.76 18.55
C SER A 111 8.79 -18.68 17.89
N LEU A 112 8.31 -19.78 17.29
CA LEU A 112 9.18 -20.75 16.61
C LEU A 112 9.99 -20.11 15.49
N LEU A 113 9.40 -19.19 14.72
CA LEU A 113 10.14 -18.43 13.70
C LEU A 113 11.27 -17.58 14.30
N LYS A 114 11.04 -16.94 15.45
CA LYS A 114 12.07 -16.13 16.11
C LYS A 114 13.20 -17.00 16.68
N GLU A 115 12.84 -18.14 17.25
CA GLU A 115 13.81 -19.14 17.75
C GLU A 115 14.64 -19.72 16.60
N CYS A 116 14.00 -20.10 15.49
CA CYS A 116 14.68 -20.56 14.29
C CYS A 116 15.59 -19.47 13.70
N ALA A 117 15.13 -18.22 13.63
CA ALA A 117 15.93 -17.10 13.16
C ALA A 117 17.20 -16.91 14.01
N ALA A 118 17.07 -16.98 15.34
CA ALA A 118 18.19 -16.91 16.27
C ALA A 118 19.18 -18.06 16.06
N SER A 119 18.68 -19.30 15.92
CA SER A 119 19.51 -20.49 15.66
C SER A 119 20.26 -20.43 14.33
N LEU A 120 19.66 -19.83 13.30
CA LEU A 120 20.26 -19.66 11.98
C LEU A 120 21.15 -18.40 11.87
N GLY A 121 21.19 -17.55 12.91
CA GLY A 121 21.90 -16.27 12.87
C GLY A 121 21.30 -15.27 11.86
N ILE A 122 20.03 -15.42 11.50
CA ILE A 122 19.32 -14.54 10.57
C ILE A 122 18.48 -13.54 11.37
N HIS A 123 18.56 -12.26 11.02
CA HIS A 123 17.69 -11.27 11.63
C HIS A 123 16.21 -11.50 11.21
N TYR A 124 15.34 -11.73 12.18
CA TYR A 124 13.90 -11.87 11.92
C TYR A 124 13.25 -10.51 11.62
N TYR A 125 12.69 -10.36 10.43
CA TYR A 125 11.90 -9.18 10.08
C TYR A 125 10.40 -9.46 10.26
N GLU A 126 9.71 -8.63 11.04
CA GLU A 126 8.26 -8.74 11.16
C GLU A 126 7.58 -8.40 9.83
N LEU A 127 6.58 -9.20 9.45
CA LEU A 127 5.80 -8.95 8.24
C LEU A 127 4.80 -7.81 8.47
N PRO A 128 4.95 -6.67 7.79
CA PRO A 128 3.92 -5.65 7.81
C PRO A 128 2.68 -6.17 7.08
N LYS A 129 1.50 -5.69 7.47
CA LYS A 129 0.31 -5.84 6.62
C LYS A 129 0.56 -5.03 5.34
N ILE A 130 0.41 -5.64 4.16
CA ILE A 130 0.63 -4.93 2.87
C ILE A 130 -0.62 -4.80 2.00
N HIS A 131 -1.70 -5.49 2.34
CA HIS A 131 -2.94 -5.46 1.57
C HIS A 131 -3.91 -4.39 2.12
N GLY A 132 -4.85 -3.90 1.30
CA GLY A 132 -5.78 -2.81 1.63
C GLY A 132 -5.38 -1.48 0.98
N THR A 133 -5.66 -0.34 1.61
CA THR A 133 -5.31 1.02 1.14
C THR A 133 -3.82 1.36 1.32
N ARG A 134 -2.92 0.40 1.04
CA ARG A 134 -1.50 0.53 1.35
C ARG A 134 -0.68 0.74 0.08
N PHE A 135 0.17 1.76 0.12
CA PHE A 135 1.00 2.21 -0.99
C PHE A 135 2.07 1.20 -1.44
N VAL A 136 2.60 1.38 -2.64
CA VAL A 136 3.70 0.63 -3.29
C VAL A 136 4.83 0.35 -2.30
N ASN A 137 5.24 1.36 -1.53
CA ASN A 137 6.35 1.22 -0.59
C ASN A 137 6.04 0.26 0.57
N HIS A 138 4.78 0.07 0.96
CA HIS A 138 4.41 -0.96 1.93
C HIS A 138 4.57 -2.37 1.36
N ARG A 139 4.13 -2.59 0.12
CA ARG A 139 4.30 -3.87 -0.58
C ARG A 139 5.77 -4.22 -0.75
N ARG A 140 6.58 -3.25 -1.21
CA ARG A 140 8.04 -3.36 -1.32
C ARG A 140 8.68 -3.81 0.00
N ARG A 141 8.41 -3.10 1.10
CA ARG A 141 8.96 -3.44 2.43
C ARG A 141 8.53 -4.84 2.89
N GLY A 142 7.27 -5.21 2.68
CA GLY A 142 6.76 -6.53 3.06
C GLY A 142 7.47 -7.66 2.31
N PHE A 143 7.56 -7.56 0.98
CA PHE A 143 8.25 -8.58 0.17
C PHE A 143 9.75 -8.64 0.48
N LYS A 144 10.40 -7.50 0.71
CA LYS A 144 11.81 -7.46 1.14
C LYS A 144 12.02 -8.16 2.48
N ASN A 145 11.19 -7.87 3.48
CA ASN A 145 11.24 -8.54 4.79
C ASN A 145 11.01 -10.05 4.68
N LEU A 146 10.05 -10.45 3.83
CA LEU A 146 9.73 -11.85 3.57
C LEU A 146 10.92 -12.59 2.95
N LEU A 147 11.55 -12.03 1.91
CA LEU A 147 12.73 -12.63 1.25
C LEU A 147 13.94 -12.69 2.19
N ASN A 148 14.21 -11.63 2.94
CA ASN A 148 15.32 -11.62 3.92
C ASN A 148 15.16 -12.69 5.02
N THR A 149 13.93 -13.09 5.31
CA THR A 149 13.60 -14.09 6.34
C THR A 149 13.18 -15.43 5.73
N TRP A 150 13.28 -15.59 4.40
CA TRP A 150 12.75 -16.75 3.68
C TRP A 150 13.31 -18.11 4.15
N PRO A 151 14.62 -18.27 4.41
CA PRO A 151 15.16 -19.54 4.91
C PRO A 151 14.53 -19.94 6.25
N VAL A 152 14.36 -18.97 7.16
CA VAL A 152 13.72 -19.18 8.47
C VAL A 152 12.28 -19.69 8.31
N TYR A 153 11.51 -19.09 7.40
CA TYR A 153 10.16 -19.55 7.10
C TYR A 153 10.14 -20.99 6.60
N THR A 154 11.05 -21.33 5.68
CA THR A 154 11.12 -22.66 5.09
C THR A 154 11.42 -23.71 6.15
N THR A 155 12.49 -23.53 6.94
CA THR A 155 12.88 -24.47 8.00
C THR A 155 11.80 -24.62 9.07
N THR A 156 11.27 -23.50 9.59
CA THR A 156 10.24 -23.55 10.62
C THR A 156 8.97 -24.25 10.13
N TYR A 157 8.60 -24.06 8.85
CA TYR A 157 7.39 -24.66 8.30
C TYR A 157 7.57 -26.14 7.98
N GLU A 158 8.78 -26.59 7.62
CA GLU A 158 9.12 -28.01 7.53
C GLU A 158 8.92 -28.70 8.87
N ASP A 159 9.49 -28.14 9.94
CA ASP A 159 9.38 -28.67 11.30
C ASP A 159 7.94 -28.68 11.79
N ALA A 160 7.18 -27.60 11.54
CA ALA A 160 5.78 -27.49 11.93
C ALA A 160 4.87 -28.49 11.18
N VAL A 161 5.23 -28.90 9.95
CA VAL A 161 4.50 -29.93 9.20
C VAL A 161 4.86 -31.32 9.69
N ALA A 162 6.13 -31.57 10.03
CA ALA A 162 6.59 -32.85 10.57
C ALA A 162 6.03 -33.13 11.98
N ASN A 163 5.92 -32.11 12.83
CA ASN A 163 5.46 -32.25 14.21
C ASN A 163 3.93 -32.19 14.33
N THR A 164 3.29 -33.32 14.02
CA THR A 164 1.82 -33.44 13.87
C THR A 164 0.97 -33.20 15.13
N GLY A 165 1.56 -33.15 16.33
CA GLY A 165 0.83 -32.87 17.58
C GLY A 165 0.61 -31.38 17.85
N GLU A 166 1.35 -30.49 17.18
CA GLU A 166 1.49 -29.10 17.62
C GLU A 166 0.50 -28.11 17.03
N PHE A 167 -0.04 -28.44 15.85
CA PHE A 167 -0.92 -27.56 15.08
C PHE A 167 -2.14 -28.34 14.60
N THR A 168 -3.30 -27.68 14.58
CA THR A 168 -4.54 -28.27 14.05
C THR A 168 -4.38 -28.69 12.59
N PRO A 169 -5.11 -29.71 12.11
CA PRO A 169 -5.02 -30.18 10.72
C PRO A 169 -5.20 -29.05 9.69
N THR A 170 -6.15 -28.13 9.95
CA THR A 170 -6.40 -26.96 9.09
C THR A 170 -5.21 -25.99 9.05
N THR A 171 -4.57 -25.73 10.19
CA THR A 171 -3.40 -24.85 10.26
C THR A 171 -2.21 -25.50 9.55
N ARG A 172 -2.02 -26.80 9.74
CA ARG A 172 -0.97 -27.56 9.07
C ARG A 172 -1.14 -27.60 7.55
N ALA A 173 -2.37 -27.75 7.07
CA ALA A 173 -2.66 -27.67 5.64
C ALA A 173 -2.27 -26.30 5.05
N LYS A 174 -2.54 -25.20 5.77
CA LYS A 174 -2.10 -23.85 5.38
C LYS A 174 -0.57 -23.73 5.37
N ILE A 175 0.10 -24.18 6.43
CA ILE A 175 1.57 -24.19 6.53
C ILE A 175 2.17 -24.98 5.37
N SER A 176 1.65 -26.18 5.10
CA SER A 176 2.10 -27.05 4.00
C SER A 176 1.92 -26.39 2.62
N GLY A 177 0.77 -25.75 2.37
CA GLY A 177 0.52 -24.99 1.15
C GLY A 177 1.50 -23.82 0.96
N LEU A 178 1.78 -23.08 2.04
CA LEU A 178 2.77 -22.00 2.04
C LEU A 178 4.19 -22.54 1.82
N LEU A 179 4.55 -23.65 2.47
CA LEU A 179 5.85 -24.30 2.34
C LEU A 179 6.11 -24.74 0.89
N LYS A 180 5.11 -25.27 0.19
CA LYS A 180 5.22 -25.62 -1.24
C LYS A 180 5.59 -24.41 -2.10
N LYS A 181 5.05 -23.23 -1.79
CA LYS A 181 5.38 -21.98 -2.50
C LYS A 181 6.77 -21.47 -2.12
N PHE A 182 7.14 -21.52 -0.83
CA PHE A 182 8.49 -21.18 -0.39
C PHE A 182 9.57 -22.08 -0.99
N LYS A 183 9.27 -23.34 -1.34
CA LYS A 183 10.21 -24.24 -2.03
C LYS A 183 10.15 -24.15 -3.56
N SER A 184 9.25 -23.37 -4.12
CA SER A 184 9.07 -23.26 -5.57
C SER A 184 10.00 -22.20 -6.13
N TYR A 185 11.03 -22.62 -6.87
CA TYR A 185 11.96 -21.71 -7.53
C TYR A 185 11.24 -20.69 -8.43
N SER A 186 10.33 -21.15 -9.28
CA SER A 186 9.56 -20.27 -10.16
C SER A 186 8.74 -19.23 -9.39
N PHE A 187 8.12 -19.61 -8.27
CA PHE A 187 7.37 -18.68 -7.44
C PHE A 187 8.29 -17.63 -6.80
N LEU A 188 9.45 -18.04 -6.30
CA LEU A 188 10.43 -17.10 -5.73
C LEU A 188 10.96 -16.13 -6.79
N CYS A 189 11.24 -16.59 -8.01
CA CYS A 189 11.62 -15.70 -9.12
C CYS A 189 10.51 -14.69 -9.46
N ILE A 190 9.24 -15.12 -9.49
CA ILE A 190 8.10 -14.21 -9.71
C ILE A 190 8.01 -13.17 -8.58
N LEU A 191 8.17 -13.59 -7.33
CA LEU A 191 8.16 -12.70 -6.18
C LEU A 191 9.31 -11.70 -6.23
N ASP A 192 10.50 -12.14 -6.60
CA ASP A 192 11.70 -11.31 -6.77
C ASP A 192 11.51 -10.28 -7.90
N VAL A 193 11.00 -10.71 -9.06
CA VAL A 193 10.63 -9.80 -10.16
C VAL A 193 9.59 -8.77 -9.73
N TYR A 194 8.58 -9.18 -8.94
CA TYR A 194 7.60 -8.26 -8.41
C TYR A 194 8.27 -7.24 -7.45
N LEU A 195 9.17 -7.70 -6.57
CA LEU A 195 9.93 -6.80 -5.71
C LEU A 195 10.79 -5.83 -6.52
N ASP A 196 11.55 -6.29 -7.51
CA ASP A 196 12.39 -5.47 -8.39
C ASP A 196 11.59 -4.31 -9.01
N LEU A 197 10.40 -4.61 -9.57
CA LEU A 197 9.53 -3.57 -10.14
C LEU A 197 9.03 -2.59 -9.07
N LEU A 198 8.65 -3.08 -7.88
CA LEU A 198 8.26 -2.22 -6.78
C LEU A 198 9.41 -1.35 -6.27
N GLU A 199 10.66 -1.83 -6.31
CA GLU A 199 11.84 -1.05 -5.93
C GLU A 199 12.09 0.12 -6.90
N GLN A 200 11.80 -0.05 -8.20
CA GLN A 200 11.88 1.06 -9.17
C GLN A 200 10.78 2.11 -8.97
N ILE A 201 9.58 1.70 -8.54
CA ILE A 201 8.42 2.60 -8.43
C ILE A 201 8.35 3.29 -7.05
N ALA A 202 8.86 2.64 -6.00
CA ALA A 202 8.76 3.13 -4.63
C ALA A 202 9.38 4.53 -4.39
N PRO A 203 10.50 4.94 -5.00
CA PRO A 203 11.01 6.30 -4.86
C PRO A 203 9.97 7.35 -5.27
N THR A 204 9.25 7.11 -6.37
CA THR A 204 8.18 8.00 -6.85
C THR A 204 6.97 8.00 -5.92
N SER A 205 6.58 6.83 -5.41
CA SER A 205 5.54 6.71 -4.37
C SER A 205 5.89 7.55 -3.14
N LEU A 206 7.14 7.44 -2.67
CA LEU A 206 7.63 8.17 -1.49
C LEU A 206 7.66 9.69 -1.71
N VAL A 207 8.02 10.15 -2.90
CA VAL A 207 7.91 11.58 -3.26
C VAL A 207 6.46 12.04 -3.18
N PHE A 208 5.51 11.23 -3.66
CA PHE A 208 4.08 11.60 -3.62
C PHE A 208 3.43 11.43 -2.25
N GLU A 209 4.03 10.65 -1.35
CA GLU A 209 3.66 10.49 0.06
C GLU A 209 4.21 11.60 0.97
N ALA A 210 5.13 12.44 0.45
CA ALA A 210 5.74 13.52 1.23
C ALA A 210 4.69 14.52 1.75
N GLU A 211 4.93 15.06 2.95
CA GLU A 211 4.05 16.06 3.57
C GLU A 211 3.91 17.32 2.69
N SER A 212 4.99 17.68 1.99
CA SER A 212 5.00 18.75 1.01
C SER A 212 5.39 18.18 -0.35
N LEU A 213 4.50 18.34 -1.33
CA LEU A 213 4.72 17.97 -2.72
C LEU A 213 4.34 19.16 -3.59
N MET A 214 5.31 19.71 -4.30
CA MET A 214 5.09 20.81 -5.22
C MET A 214 4.61 20.28 -6.58
N PRO A 215 3.66 20.96 -7.26
CA PRO A 215 3.12 20.49 -8.53
C PRO A 215 4.17 20.23 -9.62
N TYR A 216 5.29 20.97 -9.63
CA TYR A 216 6.38 20.79 -10.59
C TYR A 216 7.22 19.53 -10.34
N GLU A 217 7.21 18.98 -9.12
CA GLU A 217 7.96 17.76 -8.78
C GLU A 217 7.28 16.51 -9.33
N VAL A 218 5.96 16.55 -9.49
CA VAL A 218 5.15 15.44 -10.01
C VAL A 218 5.64 14.94 -11.38
N PRO A 219 5.71 15.78 -12.43
CA PRO A 219 6.18 15.32 -13.73
C PRO A 219 7.64 14.84 -13.70
N VAL A 220 8.51 15.49 -12.92
CA VAL A 220 9.92 15.09 -12.78
C VAL A 220 10.04 13.68 -12.18
N ALA A 221 9.30 13.40 -11.11
CA ALA A 221 9.29 12.10 -10.47
C ALA A 221 8.71 11.00 -11.39
N VAL A 222 7.65 11.30 -12.15
CA VAL A 222 7.09 10.37 -13.15
C VAL A 222 8.12 10.07 -14.25
N SER A 223 8.75 11.10 -14.83
CA SER A 223 9.76 10.93 -15.88
C SER A 223 10.94 10.08 -15.40
N ARG A 224 11.40 10.30 -14.17
CA ARG A 224 12.45 9.47 -13.55
C ARG A 224 12.02 8.01 -13.44
N ALA A 225 10.81 7.74 -12.96
CA ALA A 225 10.28 6.37 -12.84
C ALA A 225 10.22 5.67 -14.21
N VAL A 226 9.73 6.37 -15.23
CA VAL A 226 9.64 5.83 -16.60
C VAL A 226 11.03 5.52 -17.16
N MET A 227 12.02 6.39 -16.92
CA MET A 227 13.41 6.17 -17.32
C MET A 227 13.97 4.90 -16.66
N GLN A 228 13.84 4.76 -15.34
CA GLN A 228 14.30 3.59 -14.58
C GLN A 228 13.66 2.28 -15.04
N LEU A 229 12.34 2.28 -15.29
CA LEU A 229 11.63 1.12 -15.81
C LEU A 229 12.10 0.72 -17.22
N ASN A 230 12.37 1.70 -18.08
CA ASN A 230 12.92 1.46 -19.42
C ASN A 230 14.35 0.90 -19.38
N GLU A 231 15.20 1.39 -18.48
CA GLU A 231 16.55 0.87 -18.26
C GLU A 231 16.50 -0.59 -17.80
N THR A 232 15.65 -0.88 -16.81
CA THR A 232 15.42 -2.24 -16.30
C THR A 232 14.97 -3.19 -17.42
N LYS A 233 14.03 -2.76 -18.26
CA LYS A 233 13.57 -3.52 -19.43
C LYS A 233 14.70 -3.82 -20.44
N SER A 234 15.66 -2.90 -20.58
CA SER A 234 16.79 -3.05 -21.52
C SER A 234 17.93 -3.93 -21.02
N GLY A 235 17.84 -4.47 -19.79
CA GLY A 235 18.88 -5.30 -19.18
C GLY A 235 20.11 -4.52 -18.68
N ARG A 236 20.06 -3.19 -18.67
CA ARG A 236 21.11 -2.34 -18.08
C ARG A 236 20.83 -2.20 -16.58
N ARG A 237 21.32 -3.13 -15.77
CA ARG A 237 21.43 -2.89 -14.32
C ARG A 237 22.55 -1.87 -14.10
N THR A 238 22.22 -0.69 -13.60
CA THR A 238 23.21 0.20 -12.99
C THR A 238 23.68 -0.47 -11.72
N SER A 239 24.95 -0.89 -11.69
CA SER A 239 25.61 -1.34 -10.47
C SER A 239 25.70 -0.16 -9.51
N SER A 240 24.91 -0.19 -8.45
CA SER A 240 25.09 0.65 -7.26
C SER A 240 25.89 -0.10 -6.21
#